data_AF-A0A8S4FAR0-F1
#
_entry.id   AF-A0A8S4FAR0-F1
#
_cell.length_a   1.000
_cell.length_b   1.000
_cell.length_c   1.000
_cell.angle_alpha   90.00
_cell.angle_beta   90.00
_cell.angle_gamma   90.00
#
_symmetry.space_group_name_H-M   'P 1'
#
loop_
_entity.id
_entity.type
_entity.pdbx_description
1 polymer ?
#
loop_
_entity_poly.entity_id
_entity_poly.type
_entity_poly.pdbx_seq_one_letter_code
_entity_poly.pdbx_strand_id
1 'polypeptide(L)'
;MISAGIAVCTIQSSGDVKAQRETSTDAVEEERLKFIDWLWWCLGIAILTFALFVSARMGIFQESLYSKYGKHPWEALYYTHLLPLVFWLPTAPNLLGHLSLAKETPMMEVFGVSLPRQVVWLILYVVTQGLCISAVYVLTTECASLTVTLTVTLRKFVSLIFSIVYFKNPFTLGHWLGTLLVFIGTLIFTEILQKCVALVVPSQKAVEKKKK
;
A
#
# COMPACT_ATOMS: atom_id res chain seq x y z
N MET A 1 -8.60 5.16 17.27
CA MET A 1 -8.58 6.20 16.22
C MET A 1 -8.39 5.57 14.85
N ILE A 2 -7.22 5.01 14.51
CA ILE A 2 -6.93 4.44 13.18
C ILE A 2 -8.07 3.54 12.65
N SER A 3 -8.54 2.56 13.43
CA SER A 3 -9.61 1.65 13.01
C SER A 3 -10.94 2.34 12.71
N ALA A 4 -11.29 3.39 13.46
CA ALA A 4 -12.51 4.18 13.21
C ALA A 4 -12.38 4.99 11.92
N GLY A 5 -11.20 5.53 11.62
CA GLY A 5 -10.94 6.27 10.39
C GLY A 5 -11.01 5.37 9.16
N ILE A 6 -10.45 4.16 9.26
CA ILE A 6 -10.59 3.11 8.23
C ILE A 6 -12.05 2.76 8.04
N ALA A 7 -12.81 2.52 9.12
CA ALA A 7 -14.24 2.18 9.01
C ALA A 7 -15.04 3.29 8.31
N VAL A 8 -14.81 4.55 8.66
CA VAL A 8 -15.46 5.71 8.00
C VAL A 8 -15.11 5.76 6.53
N CYS A 9 -13.84 5.63 6.15
CA CYS A 9 -13.43 5.60 4.75
C CYS A 9 -14.07 4.43 4.00
N THR A 10 -14.07 3.21 4.56
CA THR A 10 -14.68 2.03 3.94
C THR A 10 -16.18 2.18 3.73
N ILE A 11 -16.90 2.77 4.69
CA ILE A 11 -18.35 3.04 4.56
C ILE A 11 -18.60 4.14 3.53
N GLN A 12 -17.76 5.17 3.47
CA GLN A 12 -17.92 6.23 2.47
C GLN A 12 -17.63 5.74 1.05
N SER A 13 -16.66 4.84 0.89
CA SER A 13 -16.35 4.22 -0.40
C SER A 13 -17.34 3.13 -0.81
N SER A 14 -18.17 2.59 0.10
CA SER A 14 -19.15 1.54 -0.24
C SER A 14 -20.26 2.04 -1.16
N GLY A 15 -20.53 3.36 -1.18
CA GLY A 15 -21.51 3.97 -2.08
C GLY A 15 -21.17 3.80 -3.57
N ASP A 16 -19.88 3.65 -3.88
CA ASP A 16 -19.36 3.50 -5.25
C ASP A 16 -19.27 2.02 -5.69
N VAL A 17 -19.58 1.06 -4.80
CA VAL A 17 -19.54 -0.40 -5.07
C VAL A 17 -20.84 -0.89 -5.73
N LYS A 18 -21.58 -0.01 -6.42
CA LYS A 18 -22.64 -0.48 -7.31
C LYS A 18 -21.99 -1.01 -8.58
N ALA A 19 -22.32 -2.24 -8.96
CA ALA A 19 -21.96 -2.73 -10.28
C ALA A 19 -22.41 -1.70 -11.34
N GLN A 20 -21.54 -1.38 -12.28
CA GLN A 20 -21.84 -0.45 -13.37
C GLN A 20 -22.82 -1.14 -14.34
N ARG A 21 -24.08 -1.24 -13.94
CA ARG A 21 -25.16 -1.95 -14.65
C ARG A 21 -26.41 -1.08 -14.71
N GLU A 22 -27.19 -1.29 -15.76
CA GLU A 22 -28.48 -0.62 -15.94
C GLU A 22 -29.47 -1.06 -14.86
N THR A 23 -30.30 -0.12 -14.42
CA THR A 23 -31.33 -0.39 -13.42
C THR A 23 -32.41 -1.26 -14.04
N SER A 24 -32.64 -2.45 -13.50
CA SER A 24 -33.74 -3.33 -13.93
C SER A 24 -35.09 -2.68 -13.58
N THR A 25 -36.04 -2.70 -14.52
CA THR A 25 -37.41 -2.20 -14.31
C THR A 25 -38.22 -3.07 -13.35
N ASP A 26 -37.80 -4.33 -13.18
CA ASP A 26 -38.44 -5.32 -12.32
C ASP A 26 -37.99 -5.17 -10.86
N ALA A 27 -38.91 -4.76 -10.00
CA ALA A 27 -38.63 -4.50 -8.58
C ALA A 27 -38.07 -5.71 -7.83
N VAL A 28 -38.53 -6.92 -8.17
CA VAL A 28 -38.05 -8.18 -7.59
C VAL A 28 -36.61 -8.45 -7.99
N GLU A 29 -36.25 -8.16 -9.25
CA GLU A 29 -34.90 -8.34 -9.74
C GLU A 29 -33.95 -7.31 -9.12
N GLU A 30 -34.39 -6.06 -8.99
CA GLU A 30 -33.60 -4.98 -8.39
C GLU A 30 -33.27 -5.27 -6.91
N GLU A 31 -34.21 -5.80 -6.13
CA GLU A 31 -33.98 -6.22 -4.75
C GLU A 31 -32.95 -7.36 -4.66
N ARG A 32 -33.10 -8.36 -5.53
CA ARG A 32 -32.19 -9.51 -5.59
C ARG A 32 -30.77 -9.08 -5.93
N LEU A 33 -30.63 -8.12 -6.83
CA LEU A 33 -29.33 -7.64 -7.26
C LEU A 33 -28.68 -6.72 -6.19
N LYS A 34 -29.47 -5.92 -5.46
CA LYS A 34 -28.98 -5.17 -4.29
C LYS A 34 -28.42 -6.10 -3.21
N PHE A 35 -29.08 -7.25 -2.98
CA PHE A 35 -28.57 -8.26 -2.07
C PHE A 35 -27.24 -8.86 -2.55
N ILE A 36 -27.10 -9.13 -3.85
CA ILE A 36 -25.84 -9.61 -4.45
C ILE A 36 -24.72 -8.56 -4.33
N ASP A 37 -25.00 -7.29 -4.62
CA ASP A 37 -24.04 -6.19 -4.48
C ASP A 37 -23.55 -6.08 -3.02
N TRP A 38 -24.45 -6.21 -2.05
CA TRP A 38 -24.10 -6.25 -0.63
C TRP A 38 -23.24 -7.46 -0.25
N LEU A 39 -23.55 -8.66 -0.77
CA LEU A 39 -22.73 -9.86 -0.55
C LEU A 39 -21.30 -9.70 -1.09
N TRP A 40 -21.15 -9.13 -2.29
CA TRP A 40 -19.82 -8.86 -2.88
C TRP A 40 -19.03 -7.86 -2.04
N TRP A 41 -19.68 -6.83 -1.53
CA TRP A 41 -19.07 -5.88 -0.62
C TRP A 41 -18.59 -6.55 0.67
N CYS A 42 -19.43 -7.38 1.32
CA CYS A 42 -19.04 -8.15 2.49
C CYS A 42 -17.89 -9.12 2.22
N LEU A 43 -17.92 -9.83 1.09
CA LEU A 43 -16.86 -10.73 0.66
C LEU A 43 -15.54 -9.97 0.46
N GLY A 44 -15.59 -8.80 -0.17
CA GLY A 44 -14.43 -7.93 -0.34
C GLY A 44 -13.80 -7.53 1.01
N ILE A 45 -14.62 -7.12 1.97
CA ILE A 45 -14.16 -6.80 3.34
C ILE A 45 -13.53 -8.03 4.02
N ALA A 46 -14.16 -9.21 3.88
CA ALA A 46 -13.65 -10.44 4.47
C ALA A 46 -12.26 -10.82 3.89
N ILE A 47 -12.10 -10.77 2.57
CA ILE A 47 -10.83 -11.07 1.90
C ILE A 47 -9.76 -10.05 2.28
N LEU A 48 -10.07 -8.75 2.30
CA LEU A 48 -9.13 -7.71 2.71
C LEU A 48 -8.70 -7.90 4.18
N THR A 49 -9.64 -8.23 5.06
CA THR A 49 -9.33 -8.50 6.47
C THR A 49 -8.41 -9.70 6.61
N PHE A 50 -8.71 -10.81 5.93
CA PHE A 50 -7.84 -11.99 5.92
C PHE A 50 -6.44 -11.67 5.37
N ALA A 51 -6.35 -10.92 4.27
CA ALA A 51 -5.08 -10.50 3.69
C ALA A 51 -4.24 -9.65 4.67
N LEU A 52 -4.87 -8.79 5.47
CA LEU A 52 -4.19 -8.01 6.50
C LEU A 52 -3.61 -8.90 7.61
N PHE A 53 -4.32 -9.95 8.04
CA PHE A 53 -3.81 -10.93 9.01
C PHE A 53 -2.60 -11.69 8.47
N VAL A 54 -2.65 -12.16 7.22
CA VAL A 54 -1.53 -12.85 6.57
C VAL A 54 -0.32 -11.90 6.44
N SER A 55 -0.57 -10.63 6.06
CA SER A 55 0.47 -9.61 5.95
C SER A 55 1.14 -9.31 7.30
N ALA A 56 0.35 -9.18 8.37
CA ALA A 56 0.88 -8.99 9.72
C ALA A 56 1.71 -10.20 10.17
N ARG A 57 1.26 -11.42 9.84
CA ARG A 57 2.01 -12.64 10.15
C ARG A 57 3.34 -12.72 9.40
N MET A 58 3.36 -12.32 8.13
CA MET A 58 4.58 -12.25 7.32
C MET A 58 5.64 -11.36 7.96
N GLY A 59 5.26 -10.16 8.43
CA GLY A 59 6.21 -9.24 9.07
C GLY A 59 6.86 -9.83 10.34
N ILE A 60 6.06 -10.48 11.20
CA ILE A 60 6.57 -11.18 12.40
C ILE A 60 7.50 -12.33 12.02
N PHE A 61 7.17 -13.08 10.97
CA PHE A 61 8.04 -14.15 10.47
C PHE A 61 9.37 -13.63 9.95
N GLN A 62 9.38 -12.51 9.22
CA GLN A 62 10.62 -11.88 8.76
C GLN A 62 11.49 -11.46 9.94
N GLU A 63 10.91 -10.82 10.96
CA GLU A 63 11.63 -10.43 12.18
C GLU A 63 12.20 -11.64 12.94
N SER A 64 11.41 -12.71 13.09
CA SER A 64 11.86 -13.96 13.72
C SER A 64 12.94 -14.69 12.91
N LEU A 65 12.92 -14.58 11.59
CA LEU A 65 13.92 -15.20 10.72
C LEU A 65 15.25 -14.46 10.84
N TYR A 66 15.23 -13.13 10.80
CA TYR A 66 16.43 -12.32 10.92
C TYR A 66 17.08 -12.41 12.31
N SER A 67 16.29 -12.57 13.37
CA SER A 67 16.84 -12.77 14.72
C SER A 67 17.53 -14.13 14.88
N LYS A 68 17.07 -15.17 14.17
CA LYS A 68 17.63 -16.53 14.26
C LYS A 68 18.79 -16.80 13.29
N TYR A 69 18.70 -16.30 12.07
CA TYR A 69 19.66 -16.63 10.98
C TYR A 69 20.56 -15.46 10.57
N GLY A 70 20.38 -14.28 11.17
CA GLY A 70 21.15 -13.08 10.85
C GLY A 70 20.50 -12.22 9.76
N LYS A 71 21.10 -11.04 9.56
CA LYS A 71 20.57 -9.98 8.69
C LYS A 71 21.12 -10.12 7.27
N HIS A 72 20.34 -10.76 6.40
CA HIS A 72 20.69 -10.94 4.99
C HIS A 72 19.57 -10.42 4.07
N PRO A 73 19.43 -9.09 3.90
CA PRO A 73 18.29 -8.50 3.20
C PRO A 73 18.24 -8.88 1.71
N TRP A 74 19.40 -9.01 1.05
CA TRP A 74 19.49 -9.38 -0.36
C TRP A 74 19.11 -10.84 -0.62
N GLU A 75 19.49 -11.74 0.29
CA GLU A 75 19.13 -13.16 0.21
C GLU A 75 17.63 -13.33 0.46
N ALA A 76 17.08 -12.66 1.47
CA ALA A 76 15.65 -12.65 1.73
C ALA A 76 14.86 -12.07 0.55
N LEU A 77 15.35 -11.00 -0.07
CA LEU A 77 14.76 -10.42 -1.27
C LEU A 77 14.74 -11.44 -2.42
N TYR A 78 15.87 -12.10 -2.68
CA TYR A 78 15.99 -13.12 -3.74
C TYR A 78 14.99 -14.27 -3.56
N TYR A 79 14.98 -14.91 -2.39
CA TYR A 79 14.08 -16.05 -2.17
C TYR A 79 12.60 -15.66 -2.17
N THR A 80 12.26 -14.49 -1.64
CA THR A 80 10.85 -14.04 -1.61
C THR A 80 10.31 -13.73 -3.01
N HIS A 81 11.16 -13.41 -3.98
CA HIS A 81 10.74 -13.15 -5.36
C HIS A 81 10.88 -14.39 -6.27
N LEU A 82 11.89 -15.23 -6.04
CA LEU A 82 12.11 -16.45 -6.83
C LEU A 82 11.06 -17.52 -6.56
N LEU A 83 10.73 -17.79 -5.28
CA LEU A 83 9.81 -18.88 -4.94
C LEU A 83 8.40 -18.67 -5.50
N PRO A 84 7.78 -17.47 -5.41
CA PRO A 84 6.51 -17.22 -6.07
C PRO A 84 6.60 -17.34 -7.59
N LEU A 85 7.72 -16.97 -8.23
CA LEU A 85 7.88 -17.08 -9.67
C LEU A 85 7.70 -18.54 -10.15
N VAL A 86 8.25 -19.50 -9.39
CA VAL A 86 8.07 -20.93 -9.67
C VAL A 86 6.60 -21.33 -9.56
N PHE A 87 5.91 -20.85 -8.52
CA PHE A 87 4.48 -21.11 -8.33
C PHE A 87 3.61 -20.49 -9.43
N TRP A 88 3.96 -19.30 -9.92
CA TRP A 88 3.24 -18.58 -10.97
C TRP A 88 3.60 -19.01 -12.39
N LEU A 89 4.58 -19.90 -12.57
CA LEU A 89 5.03 -20.38 -13.89
C LEU A 89 3.88 -20.91 -14.78
N PRO A 90 2.86 -21.64 -14.29
CA PRO A 90 1.75 -22.10 -15.12
C PRO A 90 0.93 -20.97 -15.77
N THR A 91 1.00 -19.75 -15.25
CA THR A 91 0.30 -18.58 -15.81
C THR A 91 1.05 -17.88 -16.94
N ALA A 92 2.27 -18.35 -17.27
CA ALA A 92 3.11 -17.76 -18.32
C ALA A 92 2.42 -17.60 -19.69
N PRO A 93 1.55 -18.51 -20.17
CA PRO A 93 0.87 -18.32 -21.46
C PRO A 93 -0.03 -17.08 -21.49
N ASN A 94 -0.75 -16.80 -20.40
CA ASN A 94 -1.56 -15.59 -20.28
C ASN A 94 -0.67 -14.33 -20.26
N LEU A 95 0.47 -14.40 -19.54
CA LEU A 95 1.41 -13.29 -19.46
C LEU A 95 1.99 -12.93 -20.85
N LEU A 96 2.29 -13.94 -21.68
CA LEU A 96 2.77 -13.72 -23.04
C LEU A 96 1.72 -13.05 -23.94
N GLY A 97 0.44 -13.40 -23.78
CA GLY A 97 -0.67 -12.73 -24.47
C GLY A 97 -0.81 -11.25 -24.08
N HIS A 98 -0.65 -10.93 -22.79
CA HIS A 98 -0.65 -9.51 -22.37
C HIS A 98 0.60 -8.76 -22.84
N LEU A 99 1.74 -9.43 -22.98
CA LEU A 99 2.95 -8.83 -23.50
C LEU A 99 2.84 -8.48 -24.99
N SER A 100 2.14 -9.30 -25.80
CA SER A 100 1.88 -8.93 -27.20
C SER A 100 0.97 -7.70 -27.29
N LEU A 101 -0.10 -7.65 -26.51
CA LEU A 101 -0.99 -6.48 -26.45
C LEU A 101 -0.25 -5.21 -25.98
N ALA A 102 0.68 -5.32 -25.03
CA ALA A 102 1.48 -4.19 -24.58
C ALA A 102 2.37 -3.61 -25.69
N LYS A 103 2.83 -4.46 -26.63
CA LYS A 103 3.69 -4.05 -27.75
C LYS A 103 2.92 -3.33 -28.87
N GLU A 104 1.62 -3.57 -28.97
CA GLU A 104 0.75 -2.92 -29.96
C GLU A 104 0.42 -1.46 -29.58
N THR A 105 0.84 -1.00 -28.40
CA THR A 105 0.61 0.38 -27.97
C THR A 105 1.46 1.38 -28.76
N PRO A 106 0.99 2.65 -28.90
CA PRO A 106 1.72 3.67 -29.66
C PRO A 106 3.18 3.81 -29.20
N MET A 107 4.07 3.96 -30.17
CA MET A 107 5.50 4.12 -29.92
C MET A 107 5.78 5.48 -29.27
N MET A 108 6.69 5.49 -28.30
CA MET A 108 7.23 6.66 -27.65
C MET A 108 8.74 6.65 -27.79
N GLU A 109 9.32 7.78 -28.16
CA GLU A 109 10.76 7.94 -28.25
C GLU A 109 11.32 8.32 -26.89
N VAL A 110 12.20 7.49 -26.35
CA VAL A 110 12.86 7.69 -25.05
C VAL A 110 14.36 7.55 -25.27
N PHE A 111 15.11 8.64 -25.07
CA PHE A 111 16.57 8.69 -25.28
C PHE A 111 17.04 8.15 -26.65
N GLY A 112 16.30 8.44 -27.73
CA GLY A 112 16.63 7.98 -29.08
C GLY A 112 16.25 6.53 -29.39
N VAL A 113 15.57 5.83 -28.47
CA VAL A 113 15.02 4.48 -28.68
C VAL A 113 13.50 4.55 -28.73
N SER A 114 12.90 4.06 -29.82
CA SER A 114 11.45 3.94 -29.94
C SER A 114 10.95 2.67 -29.25
N LEU A 115 10.15 2.83 -28.19
CA LEU A 115 9.54 1.73 -27.44
C LEU A 115 8.03 1.92 -27.35
N PRO A 116 7.23 0.85 -27.31
CA PRO A 116 5.80 0.96 -27.06
C PRO A 116 5.55 1.65 -25.71
N ARG A 117 4.62 2.61 -25.68
CA ARG A 117 4.32 3.43 -24.50
C ARG A 117 4.12 2.59 -23.24
N GLN A 118 3.40 1.46 -23.33
CA GLN A 118 3.11 0.63 -22.17
C GLN A 118 4.37 -0.05 -21.61
N VAL A 119 5.32 -0.40 -22.48
CA VAL A 119 6.60 -0.99 -22.07
C VAL A 119 7.45 0.04 -21.33
N VAL A 120 7.44 1.30 -21.76
CA VAL A 120 8.15 2.40 -21.06
C VAL A 120 7.62 2.56 -19.63
N TRP A 121 6.29 2.64 -19.45
CA TRP A 121 5.70 2.76 -18.11
C TRP A 121 5.96 1.53 -17.24
N LEU A 122 5.93 0.33 -17.82
CA LEU A 122 6.25 -0.90 -17.10
C LEU A 122 7.70 -0.91 -16.60
N ILE A 123 8.67 -0.51 -17.43
CA ILE A 123 10.08 -0.41 -17.04
C ILE A 123 10.24 0.58 -15.89
N LEU A 124 9.64 1.77 -16.00
CA LEU A 124 9.68 2.79 -14.95
C LEU A 124 9.08 2.28 -13.64
N TYR A 125 7.95 1.57 -13.71
CA TYR A 125 7.31 0.94 -12.57
C TYR A 125 8.22 -0.13 -11.92
N VAL A 126 8.83 -1.01 -12.71
CA VAL A 126 9.71 -2.08 -12.19
C VAL A 126 10.95 -1.49 -11.52
N VAL A 127 11.60 -0.48 -12.11
CA VAL A 127 12.78 0.16 -11.53
C VAL A 127 12.45 0.84 -10.21
N THR A 128 11.41 1.68 -10.18
CA THR A 128 11.01 2.40 -8.96
C THR A 128 10.55 1.45 -7.86
N GLN A 129 9.79 0.40 -8.21
CA GLN A 129 9.34 -0.62 -7.27
C GLN A 129 10.51 -1.45 -6.73
N GLY A 130 11.48 -1.83 -7.59
CA GLY A 130 12.67 -2.57 -7.18
C GLY A 130 13.52 -1.78 -6.17
N LEU A 131 13.75 -0.50 -6.43
CA LEU A 131 14.43 0.39 -5.48
C LEU A 131 13.67 0.51 -4.16
N CYS A 132 12.35 0.68 -4.22
CA CYS A 132 11.51 0.77 -3.03
C CYS A 132 11.52 -0.52 -2.20
N ILE A 133 11.36 -1.69 -2.82
CA ILE A 133 11.34 -2.97 -2.10
C ILE A 133 12.70 -3.24 -1.49
N SER A 134 13.80 -2.97 -2.22
CA SER A 134 15.16 -3.15 -1.70
C SER A 134 15.37 -2.34 -0.42
N ALA A 135 14.94 -1.07 -0.41
CA ALA A 135 15.01 -0.23 0.79
C ALA A 135 14.13 -0.77 1.93
N VAL A 136 12.93 -1.30 1.63
CA VAL A 136 12.04 -1.91 2.64
C VAL A 136 12.68 -3.16 3.24
N TYR A 137 13.32 -4.02 2.45
CA TYR A 137 13.99 -5.22 2.97
C TYR A 137 15.17 -4.86 3.87
N VAL A 138 15.95 -3.83 3.54
CA VAL A 138 16.98 -3.30 4.45
C VAL A 138 16.34 -2.76 5.74
N LEU A 139 15.23 -2.03 5.64
CA LEU A 139 14.52 -1.54 6.83
C LEU A 139 14.01 -2.69 7.70
N THR A 140 13.57 -3.80 7.10
CA THR A 140 13.08 -4.99 7.83
C THR A 140 14.17 -5.69 8.63
N THR A 141 15.44 -5.55 8.26
CA THR A 141 16.54 -6.11 9.04
C THR A 141 16.99 -5.18 10.16
N GLU A 142 16.76 -3.87 10.04
CA GLU A 142 17.22 -2.87 11.01
C GLU A 142 16.17 -2.44 12.04
N CYS A 143 14.89 -2.63 11.75
CA CYS A 143 13.79 -2.18 12.59
C CYS A 143 12.81 -3.31 12.89
N ALA A 144 12.06 -3.18 13.99
CA ALA A 144 10.96 -4.09 14.31
C ALA A 144 9.87 -4.09 13.22
N SER A 145 9.16 -5.20 13.05
CA SER A 145 8.10 -5.38 12.04
C SER A 145 7.03 -4.28 12.10
N LEU A 146 6.76 -3.77 13.30
CA LEU A 146 5.81 -2.68 13.53
C LEU A 146 6.25 -1.37 12.86
N THR A 147 7.51 -0.97 13.04
CA THR A 147 8.07 0.25 12.45
C THR A 147 8.08 0.16 10.92
N VAL A 148 8.48 -1.00 10.38
CA VAL A 148 8.45 -1.26 8.93
C VAL A 148 7.05 -1.09 8.37
N THR A 149 6.06 -1.74 9.00
CA THR A 149 4.66 -1.69 8.57
C THR A 149 4.19 -0.24 8.51
N LEU A 150 4.51 0.55 9.54
CA LEU A 150 4.11 1.94 9.61
C LEU A 150 4.81 2.85 8.58
N THR A 151 6.11 2.65 8.34
CA THR A 151 6.80 3.41 7.28
C THR A 151 6.20 3.11 5.90
N VAL A 152 5.85 1.85 5.64
CA VAL A 152 5.22 1.44 4.38
C VAL A 152 3.80 1.98 4.25
N THR A 153 3.00 2.00 5.32
CA THR A 153 1.65 2.59 5.27
C THR A 153 1.72 4.09 5.04
N LEU A 154 2.66 4.80 5.68
CA LEU A 154 2.87 6.24 5.46
C LEU A 154 3.25 6.53 4.01
N ARG A 155 4.14 5.74 3.40
CA ARG A 155 4.49 5.87 1.97
C ARG A 155 3.26 5.73 1.08
N LYS A 156 2.48 4.65 1.25
CA LYS A 156 1.26 4.40 0.47
C LYS A 156 0.25 5.54 0.64
N PHE A 157 0.14 6.06 1.86
CA PHE A 157 -0.75 7.17 2.19
C PHE A 157 -0.33 8.48 1.51
N VAL A 158 0.95 8.83 1.53
CA VAL A 158 1.47 10.03 0.82
C VAL A 158 1.22 9.91 -0.68
N SER A 159 1.46 8.74 -1.27
CA SER A 159 1.14 8.49 -2.69
C SER A 159 -0.35 8.66 -2.99
N LEU A 160 -1.23 8.22 -2.08
CA LEU A 160 -2.68 8.39 -2.21
C LEU A 160 -3.07 9.89 -2.18
N ILE A 161 -2.53 10.67 -1.25
CA ILE A 161 -2.79 12.13 -1.20
C ILE A 161 -2.35 12.80 -2.50
N PHE A 162 -1.13 12.51 -2.96
CA PHE A 162 -0.63 13.04 -4.22
C PHE A 162 -1.56 12.68 -5.39
N SER A 163 -2.02 11.43 -5.45
CA SER A 163 -2.97 10.98 -6.46
C SER A 163 -4.28 11.76 -6.42
N ILE A 164 -4.86 12.01 -5.24
CA ILE A 164 -6.11 12.79 -5.12
C ILE A 164 -5.90 14.22 -5.62
N VAL A 165 -4.81 14.87 -5.19
CA VAL A 165 -4.51 16.26 -5.57
C VAL A 165 -4.26 16.37 -7.07
N TYR A 166 -3.52 15.43 -7.66
CA TYR A 166 -3.16 15.44 -9.06
C TYR A 166 -4.34 15.10 -9.98
N PHE A 167 -5.08 14.02 -9.69
CA PHE A 167 -6.20 13.56 -10.53
C PHE A 167 -7.54 14.23 -10.22
N LYS A 168 -7.60 15.07 -9.17
CA LYS A 168 -8.82 15.79 -8.73
C LYS A 168 -10.04 14.88 -8.54
N ASN A 169 -9.82 13.68 -8.02
CA ASN A 169 -10.92 12.74 -7.75
C ASN A 169 -11.90 13.32 -6.71
N PRO A 170 -13.22 13.08 -6.84
CA PRO A 170 -14.24 13.61 -5.93
C PRO A 170 -14.10 12.97 -4.55
N PHE A 171 -13.34 13.61 -3.66
CA PHE A 171 -13.17 13.16 -2.28
C PHE A 171 -14.20 13.87 -1.40
N THR A 172 -15.22 13.13 -0.94
CA THR A 172 -16.27 13.69 -0.07
C THR A 172 -15.69 14.10 1.29
N LEU A 173 -16.41 14.96 2.04
CA LEU A 173 -16.00 15.40 3.38
C LEU A 173 -15.77 14.22 4.35
N GLY A 174 -16.53 13.13 4.19
CA GLY A 174 -16.36 11.92 4.99
C GLY A 174 -15.01 11.22 4.76
N HIS A 175 -14.54 11.18 3.52
CA HIS A 175 -13.22 10.63 3.20
C HIS A 175 -12.08 11.48 3.80
N TRP A 176 -12.22 12.80 3.80
CA TRP A 176 -11.25 13.71 4.45
C TRP A 176 -11.19 13.53 5.97
N LEU A 177 -12.34 13.39 6.62
CA LEU A 177 -12.39 13.13 8.07
C LEU A 177 -11.73 11.79 8.42
N GLY A 178 -12.05 10.73 7.70
CA GLY A 178 -11.43 9.41 7.92
C GLY A 178 -9.92 9.44 7.67
N THR A 179 -9.48 10.11 6.61
CA THR A 179 -8.07 10.33 6.25
C THR A 179 -7.31 11.04 7.37
N LEU A 180 -7.86 12.14 7.90
CA LEU A 180 -7.28 12.91 9.00
C LEU A 180 -7.16 12.05 10.27
N LEU A 181 -8.19 11.26 10.58
CA LEU A 181 -8.23 10.41 11.76
C LEU A 181 -7.22 9.25 11.70
N VAL A 182 -7.02 8.65 10.52
CA VAL A 182 -5.96 7.65 10.28
C VAL A 182 -4.58 8.29 10.39
N PHE A 183 -4.39 9.47 9.79
CA PHE A 183 -3.11 10.17 9.78
C PHE A 183 -2.67 10.58 11.19
N ILE A 184 -3.55 11.24 11.96
CA ILE A 184 -3.28 11.62 13.34
C ILE A 184 -3.00 10.38 14.20
N GLY A 185 -3.81 9.33 14.06
CA GLY A 185 -3.60 8.08 14.80
C GLY A 185 -2.23 7.45 14.50
N THR A 186 -1.79 7.49 13.24
CA THR A 186 -0.48 7.00 12.82
C THR A 186 0.64 7.86 13.41
N LEU A 187 0.53 9.18 13.33
CA LEU A 187 1.52 10.12 13.86
C LEU A 187 1.71 10.01 15.37
N ILE A 188 0.62 9.85 16.14
CA ILE A 188 0.69 9.67 17.61
C ILE A 188 1.38 8.35 17.95
N PHE A 189 1.05 7.27 17.24
CA PHE A 189 1.63 5.97 17.47
C PHE A 189 3.13 5.93 17.12
N THR A 190 3.55 6.79 16.21
CA THR A 190 4.96 6.88 15.85
C THR A 190 5.67 7.82 16.81
N GLU A 191 6.55 7.29 17.66
CA GLU A 191 7.50 8.09 18.47
C GLU A 191 8.38 9.03 17.62
N ILE A 192 8.30 8.98 16.29
CA ILE A 192 8.86 9.97 15.35
C ILE A 192 8.42 11.38 15.71
N LEU A 193 7.18 11.63 16.16
CA LEU A 193 6.78 12.99 16.52
C LEU A 193 7.51 13.45 17.79
N GLN A 194 7.75 12.56 18.76
CA GLN A 194 8.56 12.86 19.95
C GLN A 194 10.05 13.03 19.60
N LYS A 195 10.60 12.24 18.68
CA LYS A 195 12.00 12.33 18.23
C LYS A 195 12.24 13.55 17.34
N CYS A 196 11.32 13.87 16.42
CA CYS A 196 11.37 15.09 15.62
C CYS A 196 11.13 16.34 16.48
N VAL A 197 10.19 16.31 17.42
CA VAL A 197 10.03 17.40 18.40
C VAL A 197 11.27 17.52 19.28
N ALA A 198 11.90 16.43 19.71
CA ALA A 198 13.16 16.49 20.46
C ALA A 198 14.36 16.97 19.63
N LEU A 199 14.32 16.82 18.30
CA LEU A 199 15.33 17.37 17.38
C LEU A 199 15.07 18.84 17.03
N VAL A 200 13.80 19.27 17.02
CA VAL A 200 13.37 20.64 16.70
C VAL A 200 13.32 21.54 17.94
N VAL A 201 13.09 20.97 19.12
CA VAL A 201 13.16 21.65 20.43
C VAL A 201 14.54 21.38 21.03
N PRO A 202 15.45 22.36 21.07
CA PRO A 202 16.72 22.19 21.77
C PRO A 202 16.42 21.93 23.24
N SER A 203 16.92 20.83 23.78
CA SER A 203 16.85 20.54 25.22
C SER A 203 17.61 21.63 26.00
N GLN A 204 16.90 22.61 26.57
CA GLN A 204 17.44 23.58 27.54
C GLN A 204 17.74 22.95 28.92
N LYS A 205 18.23 21.71 28.97
CA LYS A 205 18.61 21.06 30.24
C LYS A 205 20.09 20.71 30.28
N ALA A 206 20.94 21.74 30.22
CA ALA A 206 22.35 21.61 30.57
C ALA A 206 22.97 22.95 31.04
N VAL A 207 22.38 23.64 32.03
CA VAL A 207 23.09 24.78 32.68
C VAL A 207 23.02 24.79 34.22
N GLU A 208 22.06 24.14 34.89
CA GLU A 208 21.89 24.35 36.34
C GLU A 208 22.55 23.33 37.29
N LYS A 209 23.60 22.62 36.84
CA LYS A 209 24.45 21.79 37.75
C LYS A 209 25.92 22.20 37.83
N LYS A 210 26.27 23.39 37.32
CA LYS A 210 27.60 23.98 37.50
C LYS A 210 27.51 25.47 37.84
N LYS A 211 27.00 25.79 39.02
CA LYS A 211 27.39 27.02 39.73
C LYS A 211 27.06 26.86 41.21
N LYS A 212 28.13 26.66 41.98
CA LYS A 212 28.34 26.98 43.40
C LYS A 212 27.32 26.49 44.41
#